data_AF-A0A9P7J6U2-F1
#
_entry.id   AF-A0A9P7J6U2-F1
#
_cell.length_a   1.000
_cell.length_b   1.000
_cell.length_c   1.000
_cell.angle_alpha   90.00
_cell.angle_beta   90.00
_cell.angle_gamma   90.00
#
_symmetry.space_group_name_H-M   'P 1'
#
loop_
_entity.id
_entity.type
_entity.pdbx_description
1 polymer ?
#
loop_
_entity_poly.entity_id
_entity_poly.type
_entity_poly.pdbx_seq_one_letter_code
_entity_poly.pdbx_strand_id
1 'polypeptide(L)'
;LKTQWPMLLVQWDQLEGEIAVMAWDQDCDPIPLDLDSSLPEPALEIKLGREFHVPSIMPTAFYHLSHLSIGHLLHVPRDVVQQCTADWNLLTAANLICLIMGKEGLLMVALLMLILDCYNDETMKTCRGCRRLEMVEQIHWECKCMLDVLLTLYQCLMMEPSLLSPMCETCSRIIKNQLRKMCQTLWTMLPLLFQLEV
;
A
#
# COMPACT_ATOMS: atom_id res chain seq x y z
N LEU A 1 2.75 20.83 -4.13
CA LEU A 1 3.72 19.93 -3.47
C LEU A 1 3.20 19.47 -2.10
N LYS A 2 3.50 20.15 -0.98
CA LYS A 2 3.15 19.63 0.37
C LYS A 2 1.66 19.40 0.64
N THR A 3 0.77 20.19 0.04
CA THR A 3 -0.69 20.04 0.21
C THR A 3 -1.31 18.95 -0.66
N GLN A 4 -0.55 18.42 -1.62
CA GLN A 4 -1.02 17.42 -2.60
C GLN A 4 -0.63 16.00 -2.21
N TRP A 5 0.28 15.83 -1.24
CA TRP A 5 0.77 14.53 -0.81
C TRP A 5 0.32 14.23 0.61
N PRO A 6 -0.31 13.06 0.85
CA PRO A 6 -0.75 12.69 2.18
C PRO A 6 0.45 12.38 3.07
N MET A 7 0.43 12.96 4.27
CA MET A 7 1.46 12.79 5.30
C MET A 7 1.04 11.75 6.34
N LEU A 8 -0.28 11.59 6.50
CA LEU A 8 -0.89 10.65 7.44
C LEU A 8 -1.57 9.52 6.65
N LEU A 9 -1.58 8.31 7.21
CA LEU A 9 -2.25 7.16 6.62
C LEU A 9 -3.73 7.43 6.28
N VAL A 10 -4.45 8.15 7.14
CA VAL A 10 -5.86 8.52 6.86
C VAL A 10 -6.02 9.42 5.64
N GLN A 11 -5.05 10.29 5.37
CA GLN A 11 -5.06 11.13 4.18
C GLN A 11 -4.77 10.31 2.93
N TRP A 12 -3.94 9.27 3.07
CA TRP A 12 -3.69 8.30 2.01
C TRP A 12 -4.92 7.45 1.71
N ASP A 13 -5.58 6.92 2.74
CA ASP A 13 -6.83 6.17 2.58
C ASP A 13 -7.90 7.03 1.87
N GLN A 14 -7.96 8.34 2.17
CA GLN A 14 -8.84 9.27 1.48
C GLN A 14 -8.44 9.45 0.00
N LEU A 15 -7.15 9.63 -0.28
CA LEU A 15 -6.64 9.74 -1.64
C LEU A 15 -6.96 8.49 -2.48
N GLU A 16 -6.72 7.30 -1.93
CA GLU A 16 -7.06 6.02 -2.58
C GLU A 16 -8.58 5.89 -2.83
N GLY A 17 -9.40 6.35 -1.88
CA GLY A 17 -10.85 6.43 -2.07
C GLY A 17 -11.26 7.36 -3.20
N GLU A 18 -10.63 8.53 -3.31
CA GLU A 18 -10.85 9.49 -4.40
C GLU A 18 -10.42 8.89 -5.75
N ILE A 19 -9.26 8.25 -5.81
CA ILE A 19 -8.78 7.53 -7.01
C ILE A 19 -9.76 6.44 -7.43
N ALA A 20 -10.24 5.62 -6.48
CA ALA A 20 -11.17 4.55 -6.77
C ALA A 20 -12.51 5.06 -7.31
N VAL A 21 -13.03 6.17 -6.78
CA VAL A 21 -14.25 6.81 -7.29
C VAL A 21 -14.03 7.35 -8.70
N MET A 22 -12.92 8.05 -8.94
CA MET A 22 -12.59 8.58 -10.27
C MET A 22 -12.40 7.48 -11.31
N ALA A 23 -11.80 6.35 -10.94
CA ALA A 23 -11.65 5.18 -11.81
C ALA A 23 -13.02 4.56 -12.15
N TRP A 24 -13.94 4.51 -11.18
CA TRP A 24 -15.27 3.94 -11.40
C TRP A 24 -16.17 4.82 -12.28
N ASP A 25 -16.05 6.15 -12.16
CA ASP A 25 -16.76 7.09 -13.03
C ASP A 25 -16.33 6.95 -14.51
N GLN A 26 -15.05 6.64 -14.78
CA GLN A 26 -14.56 6.38 -16.15
C GLN A 26 -15.16 5.14 -16.80
N ASP A 27 -15.47 4.10 -16.02
CA ASP A 27 -16.13 2.91 -16.54
C ASP A 27 -17.59 3.19 -16.93
N CYS A 28 -18.21 4.19 -16.30
CA CYS A 28 -19.62 4.53 -16.50
C CYS A 28 -19.82 5.65 -17.53
N ASP A 29 -18.89 6.60 -17.64
CA ASP A 29 -18.98 7.75 -18.55
C ASP A 29 -18.01 7.64 -19.74
N PRO A 30 -18.44 7.97 -20.98
CA PRO A 30 -17.62 7.86 -22.18
C PRO A 30 -16.53 8.94 -22.30
N ILE A 31 -16.34 9.78 -21.28
CA ILE A 31 -15.29 10.82 -21.27
C ILE A 31 -14.15 10.31 -20.39
N PRO A 32 -12.98 9.98 -20.96
CA PRO A 32 -11.83 9.56 -20.18
C PRO A 32 -11.41 10.70 -19.24
N LEU A 33 -11.60 10.53 -17.93
CA LEU A 33 -10.95 11.37 -16.95
C LEU A 33 -9.45 11.05 -16.98
N ASP A 34 -8.63 12.05 -17.24
CA ASP A 34 -7.18 11.88 -17.21
C ASP A 34 -6.69 11.92 -15.76
N LEU A 35 -6.57 10.75 -15.12
CA LEU A 35 -6.08 10.62 -13.75
C LEU A 35 -4.68 11.24 -13.58
N ASP A 36 -3.85 11.14 -14.61
CA ASP A 36 -2.49 11.68 -14.61
C ASP A 36 -2.48 13.22 -14.61
N SER A 37 -3.58 13.86 -15.02
CA SER A 37 -3.75 15.32 -14.93
C SER A 37 -4.22 15.80 -13.54
N SER A 38 -4.83 14.91 -12.76
CA SER A 38 -5.45 15.23 -11.47
C SER A 38 -4.56 14.90 -10.28
N LEU A 39 -3.65 13.92 -10.45
CA LEU A 39 -2.77 13.44 -9.39
C LEU A 39 -1.32 13.81 -9.69
N PRO A 40 -0.53 14.17 -8.67
CA PRO A 40 0.88 14.48 -8.86
C PRO A 40 1.65 13.23 -9.30
N GLU A 41 2.41 13.33 -10.39
CA GLU A 41 3.21 12.22 -10.91
C GLU A 41 4.36 11.87 -9.92
N PRO A 42 4.42 10.64 -9.40
CA PRO A 42 5.29 10.30 -8.28
C PRO A 42 6.78 10.36 -8.60
N ALA A 43 7.22 10.01 -9.80
CA ALA A 43 8.65 10.02 -10.15
C ALA A 43 9.20 11.45 -10.25
N LEU A 44 8.42 12.38 -10.82
CA LEU A 44 8.67 13.80 -10.86
C LEU A 44 8.72 14.37 -9.45
N GLU A 45 7.82 13.96 -8.57
CA GLU A 45 7.78 14.43 -7.19
C GLU A 45 8.97 13.95 -6.37
N ILE A 46 9.44 12.73 -6.59
CA ILE A 46 10.71 12.25 -6.02
C ILE A 46 11.87 13.10 -6.53
N LYS A 47 11.90 13.41 -7.83
CA LYS A 47 12.95 14.25 -8.44
C LYS A 47 12.93 15.67 -7.84
N LEU A 48 11.77 16.31 -7.80
CA LEU A 48 11.58 17.65 -7.23
C LEU A 48 11.87 17.68 -5.73
N GLY A 49 11.43 16.66 -4.98
CA GLY A 49 11.71 16.53 -3.55
C GLY A 49 13.20 16.51 -3.24
N ARG A 50 14.01 15.84 -4.09
CA ARG A 50 15.48 15.86 -3.99
C ARG A 50 16.06 17.21 -4.39
N GLU A 51 15.67 17.75 -5.55
CA GLU A 51 16.23 18.98 -6.11
C GLU A 51 15.96 20.21 -5.23
N PHE A 52 14.73 20.31 -4.70
CA PHE A 52 14.27 21.42 -3.87
C PHE A 52 14.36 21.13 -2.36
N HIS A 53 14.98 20.01 -1.95
CA HIS A 53 15.17 19.64 -0.55
C HIS A 53 13.87 19.63 0.26
N VAL A 54 12.84 18.97 -0.27
CA VAL A 54 11.53 18.78 0.37
C VAL A 54 11.35 17.30 0.74
N PRO A 55 12.09 16.78 1.74
CA PRO A 55 12.06 15.35 2.06
C PRO A 55 10.69 14.88 2.57
N SER A 56 9.85 15.79 3.09
CA SER A 56 8.56 15.44 3.69
C SER A 56 7.59 14.74 2.73
N ILE A 57 7.63 15.03 1.43
CA ILE A 57 6.72 14.41 0.45
C ILE A 57 7.24 13.07 -0.07
N MET A 58 8.54 12.81 0.08
CA MET A 58 9.21 11.70 -0.56
C MET A 58 8.75 10.33 -0.06
N PRO A 59 8.54 10.07 1.25
CA PRO A 59 8.11 8.75 1.71
C PRO A 59 6.82 8.29 1.02
N THR A 60 5.86 9.20 0.89
CA THR A 60 4.58 8.93 0.24
C THR A 60 4.72 8.80 -1.27
N ALA A 61 5.53 9.65 -1.92
CA ALA A 61 5.76 9.55 -3.36
C ALA A 61 6.49 8.24 -3.73
N PHE A 62 7.47 7.82 -2.93
CA PHE A 62 8.13 6.51 -3.06
C PHE A 62 7.16 5.36 -2.83
N TYR A 63 6.29 5.48 -1.83
CA TYR A 63 5.27 4.49 -1.56
C TYR A 63 4.29 4.34 -2.73
N HIS A 64 3.73 5.45 -3.23
CA HIS A 64 2.87 5.47 -4.40
C HIS A 64 3.60 4.89 -5.62
N LEU A 65 4.83 5.29 -5.90
CA LEU A 65 5.57 4.68 -7.01
C LEU A 65 5.78 3.16 -6.86
N SER A 66 5.87 2.64 -5.63
CA SER A 66 6.17 1.22 -5.36
C SER A 66 5.06 0.25 -5.75
N HIS A 67 3.81 0.72 -5.77
CA HIS A 67 2.65 -0.08 -6.19
C HIS A 67 2.33 0.05 -7.67
N LEU A 68 2.91 1.02 -8.38
CA LEU A 68 2.67 1.20 -9.80
C LEU A 68 3.37 0.11 -10.60
N SER A 69 2.66 -0.44 -11.58
CA SER A 69 3.21 -1.42 -12.49
C SER A 69 4.17 -0.74 -13.47
N ILE A 70 5.34 -1.33 -13.67
CA ILE A 70 6.27 -0.96 -14.76
C ILE A 70 5.68 -1.37 -16.13
N GLY A 71 4.53 -2.07 -16.16
CA GLY A 71 3.91 -2.65 -17.36
C GLY A 71 3.68 -1.69 -18.55
N HIS A 72 3.62 -0.38 -18.32
CA HIS A 72 3.58 0.62 -19.39
C HIS A 72 4.85 0.61 -20.27
N LEU A 73 6.01 0.21 -19.72
CA LEU A 73 7.23 -0.02 -20.49
C LEU A 73 7.19 -1.31 -21.34
N LEU A 74 6.28 -2.24 -21.03
CA LEU A 74 6.20 -3.56 -21.65
C LEU A 74 5.15 -3.64 -22.79
N HIS A 75 4.68 -2.50 -23.32
CA HIS A 75 3.70 -2.43 -24.42
C HIS A 75 2.38 -3.17 -24.13
N VAL A 76 1.93 -3.17 -22.88
CA VAL A 76 0.56 -3.62 -22.56
C VAL A 76 -0.43 -2.54 -23.03
N PRO A 77 -1.49 -2.88 -23.79
CA PRO A 77 -2.50 -1.90 -24.21
C PRO A 77 -3.09 -1.16 -23.01
N ARG A 78 -3.24 0.16 -23.16
CA ARG A 78 -3.76 1.08 -22.13
C ARG A 78 -5.13 0.66 -21.60
N ASP A 79 -5.89 -0.08 -22.41
CA ASP A 79 -7.26 -0.51 -22.17
C ASP A 79 -7.40 -1.55 -21.03
N VAL A 80 -6.29 -2.04 -20.46
CA VAL A 80 -6.29 -3.08 -19.41
C VAL A 80 -5.83 -2.56 -18.05
N VAL A 81 -5.26 -1.35 -17.99
CA VAL A 81 -4.68 -0.80 -16.75
C VAL A 81 -5.15 0.65 -16.56
N GLN A 82 -6.35 0.81 -15.98
CA GLN A 82 -6.87 2.09 -15.46
C GLN A 82 -6.17 2.45 -14.15
N GLN A 83 -4.86 2.67 -14.19
CA GLN A 83 -4.09 3.07 -13.02
C GLN A 83 -3.20 4.26 -13.35
N CYS A 84 -2.97 5.11 -12.34
CA CYS A 84 -2.02 6.21 -12.41
C CYS A 84 -0.69 5.75 -13.02
N THR A 85 -0.15 6.52 -13.95
CA THR A 85 1.12 6.18 -14.59
C THR A 85 2.27 6.92 -13.92
N ALA A 86 3.49 6.40 -14.11
CA ALA A 86 4.70 7.07 -13.69
C ALA A 86 5.71 7.14 -14.83
N ASP A 87 6.41 8.27 -14.93
CA ASP A 87 7.54 8.40 -15.85
C ASP A 87 8.81 7.88 -15.17
N TRP A 88 9.00 6.56 -15.28
CA TRP A 88 10.15 5.84 -14.73
C TRP A 88 11.51 6.41 -15.20
N ASN A 89 11.56 7.13 -16.34
CA ASN A 89 12.79 7.75 -16.84
C ASN A 89 13.25 8.93 -15.97
N LEU A 90 12.38 9.48 -15.11
CA LEU A 90 12.72 10.55 -14.19
C LEU A 90 13.51 10.06 -12.97
N LEU A 91 13.54 8.74 -12.73
CA LEU A 91 14.26 8.16 -11.60
C LEU A 91 15.75 8.02 -11.89
N THR A 92 16.56 8.53 -10.97
CA THR A 92 18.00 8.22 -10.94
C THR A 92 18.21 6.78 -10.46
N ALA A 93 19.38 6.21 -10.74
CA ALA A 93 19.76 4.89 -10.21
C ALA A 93 19.69 4.84 -8.68
N ALA A 94 20.06 5.92 -7.99
CA ALA A 94 19.98 6.01 -6.53
C ALA A 94 18.52 5.95 -6.03
N ASN A 95 17.61 6.67 -6.70
CA ASN A 95 16.19 6.62 -6.34
C ASN A 95 15.58 5.24 -6.66
N LEU A 96 15.98 4.60 -7.75
CA LEU A 96 15.52 3.24 -8.06
C LEU A 96 15.97 2.23 -6.99
N ILE A 97 17.21 2.35 -6.48
CA ILE A 97 17.69 1.54 -5.35
C ILE A 97 16.83 1.78 -4.11
N CYS A 98 16.56 3.05 -3.76
CA CYS A 98 15.68 3.40 -2.64
C CYS A 98 14.30 2.74 -2.77
N LEU A 99 13.71 2.79 -3.97
CA LEU A 99 12.41 2.20 -4.27
C LEU A 99 12.40 0.68 -4.07
N ILE A 100 13.38 -0.03 -4.62
CA ILE A 100 13.50 -1.49 -4.49
C ILE A 100 13.69 -1.86 -3.02
N MET A 101 14.58 -1.18 -2.31
CA MET A 101 14.86 -1.47 -0.90
C MET A 101 13.66 -1.20 -0.01
N GLY A 102 12.92 -0.12 -0.24
CA GLY A 102 11.70 0.18 0.50
C GLY A 102 10.59 -0.83 0.24
N LYS A 103 10.44 -1.31 -1.00
CA LYS A 103 9.46 -2.34 -1.34
C LYS A 103 9.75 -3.68 -0.64
N GLU A 104 11.00 -4.15 -0.73
CA GLU A 104 11.43 -5.36 -0.03
C GLU A 104 11.34 -5.20 1.50
N GLY A 105 11.70 -4.02 2.02
CA GLY A 105 11.61 -3.69 3.43
C GLY A 105 10.17 -3.70 3.95
N LEU A 106 9.22 -3.12 3.20
CA LEU A 106 7.80 -3.14 3.53
C LEU A 106 7.27 -4.57 3.67
N LEU A 107 7.55 -5.42 2.67
CA LEU A 107 7.15 -6.82 2.69
C LEU A 107 7.77 -7.55 3.89
N MET A 108 9.09 -7.41 4.09
CA MET A 108 9.80 -8.07 5.18
C MET A 108 9.24 -7.68 6.55
N VAL A 109 9.03 -6.38 6.80
CA VAL A 109 8.48 -5.91 8.09
C VAL A 109 7.05 -6.37 8.27
N ALA A 110 6.20 -6.32 7.24
CA ALA A 110 4.83 -6.80 7.33
C ALA A 110 4.76 -8.28 7.67
N LEU A 111 5.54 -9.13 6.99
CA LEU A 111 5.59 -10.57 7.26
C LEU A 111 6.12 -10.86 8.67
N LEU A 112 7.15 -10.13 9.12
CA LEU A 112 7.67 -10.26 10.48
C LEU A 112 6.62 -9.89 11.53
N MET A 113 5.87 -8.80 11.32
CA MET A 113 4.80 -8.38 12.22
C MET A 113 3.66 -9.41 12.24
N LEU A 114 3.27 -10.00 11.11
CA LEU A 114 2.28 -11.09 11.10
C LEU A 114 2.75 -12.27 11.95
N ILE A 115 4.02 -12.67 11.85
CA ILE A 115 4.59 -13.77 12.65
C ILE A 115 4.58 -13.41 14.14
N LEU A 116 5.05 -12.22 14.50
CA LEU A 116 5.21 -11.84 15.90
C LEU A 116 3.87 -11.52 16.59
N ASP A 117 3.00 -10.76 15.93
CA ASP A 117 1.79 -10.21 16.53
C ASP A 117 0.55 -11.10 16.29
N CYS A 118 0.52 -11.90 15.23
CA CYS A 118 -0.65 -12.73 14.89
C CYS A 118 -0.44 -14.23 15.13
N TYR A 119 0.77 -14.79 14.98
CA TYR A 119 0.99 -16.22 15.26
C TYR A 119 1.27 -16.52 16.74
N ASN A 120 1.97 -15.62 17.44
CA ASN A 120 2.49 -15.90 18.79
C ASN A 120 1.63 -15.37 19.95
N ASP A 121 0.48 -14.76 19.67
CA ASP A 121 -0.36 -14.18 20.72
C ASP A 121 -1.02 -15.28 21.58
N GLU A 122 -0.61 -15.34 22.85
CA GLU A 122 -1.09 -16.29 23.87
C GLU A 122 -2.61 -16.22 24.07
N THR A 123 -3.21 -15.03 23.95
CA THR A 123 -4.66 -14.86 24.07
C THR A 123 -5.40 -15.64 22.99
N MET A 124 -4.74 -15.84 21.84
CA MET A 124 -5.30 -16.57 20.73
C MET A 124 -5.42 -18.07 21.02
N LYS A 125 -4.50 -18.70 21.78
CA LYS A 125 -4.52 -20.17 22.02
C LYS A 125 -5.81 -20.69 22.68
N THR A 126 -6.62 -19.81 23.26
CA THR A 126 -7.85 -20.16 23.99
C THR A 126 -9.09 -20.37 23.11
N CYS A 127 -9.12 -19.83 21.89
CA CYS A 127 -10.30 -19.94 21.02
C CYS A 127 -10.30 -21.28 20.26
N ARG A 128 -11.19 -22.20 20.64
CA ARG A 128 -11.37 -23.51 19.97
C ARG A 128 -12.35 -23.37 18.81
N GLY A 129 -11.97 -23.88 17.63
CA GLY A 129 -12.84 -23.97 16.47
C GLY A 129 -12.93 -22.72 15.58
N CYS A 130 -12.13 -21.68 15.83
CA CYS A 130 -12.01 -20.56 14.90
C CYS A 130 -10.94 -20.82 13.84
N ARG A 131 -11.22 -20.50 12.57
CA ARG A 131 -10.29 -20.62 11.44
C ARG A 131 -9.33 -19.43 11.31
N ARG A 132 -8.87 -18.90 12.45
CA ARG A 132 -8.02 -17.71 12.46
C ARG A 132 -6.65 -17.94 11.83
N LEU A 133 -6.09 -19.15 11.99
CA LEU A 133 -4.73 -19.46 11.53
C LEU A 133 -4.73 -19.40 10.00
N GLU A 134 -5.75 -19.98 9.41
CA GLU A 134 -6.01 -19.93 7.98
C GLU A 134 -6.21 -18.49 7.49
N MET A 135 -6.88 -17.62 8.25
CA MET A 135 -6.97 -16.19 7.92
C MET A 135 -5.59 -15.51 7.93
N VAL A 136 -4.77 -15.77 8.95
CA VAL A 136 -3.41 -15.19 9.02
C VAL A 136 -2.51 -15.74 7.91
N GLU A 137 -2.61 -17.03 7.59
CA GLU A 137 -1.94 -17.67 6.46
C GLU A 137 -2.38 -17.06 5.13
N GLN A 138 -3.68 -16.79 4.97
CA GLN A 138 -4.23 -16.12 3.80
C GLN A 138 -3.68 -14.70 3.66
N ILE A 139 -3.71 -13.89 4.73
CA ILE A 139 -3.14 -12.53 4.73
C ILE A 139 -1.65 -12.59 4.37
N HIS A 140 -0.91 -13.51 4.99
CA HIS A 140 0.51 -13.71 4.71
C HIS A 140 0.77 -14.11 3.25
N TRP A 141 -0.07 -14.97 2.68
CA TRP A 141 -0.01 -15.34 1.26
C TRP A 141 -0.31 -14.16 0.35
N GLU A 142 -1.39 -13.41 0.62
CA GLU A 142 -1.75 -12.23 -0.15
C GLU A 142 -0.65 -11.18 -0.13
N CYS A 143 -0.06 -10.87 1.04
CA CYS A 143 1.07 -9.95 1.11
C CYS A 143 2.26 -10.38 0.25
N LYS A 144 2.52 -11.69 0.10
CA LYS A 144 3.60 -12.22 -0.75
C LYS A 144 3.29 -12.14 -2.24
N CYS A 145 2.01 -12.27 -2.61
CA CYS A 145 1.60 -12.30 -4.00
C CYS A 145 1.29 -10.90 -4.56
N MET A 146 0.96 -9.95 -3.70
CA MET A 146 0.53 -8.62 -4.10
C MET A 146 1.70 -7.64 -4.22
N LEU A 147 1.57 -6.69 -5.15
CA LEU A 147 2.53 -5.60 -5.35
C LEU A 147 2.49 -4.56 -4.22
N ASP A 148 1.31 -4.39 -3.60
CA ASP A 148 1.03 -3.38 -2.57
C ASP A 148 0.66 -4.05 -1.23
N VAL A 149 1.58 -3.96 -0.27
CA VAL A 149 1.43 -4.56 1.05
C VAL A 149 0.41 -3.80 1.92
N LEU A 150 0.38 -2.46 1.93
CA LEU A 150 -0.58 -1.76 2.80
C LEU A 150 -2.00 -1.88 2.27
N LEU A 151 -2.20 -1.79 0.95
CA LEU A 151 -3.50 -2.00 0.33
C LEU A 151 -4.02 -3.40 0.63
N THR A 152 -3.16 -4.42 0.56
CA THR A 152 -3.54 -5.79 0.93
C THR A 152 -4.00 -5.88 2.39
N LEU A 153 -3.23 -5.30 3.32
CA LEU A 153 -3.59 -5.28 4.74
C LEU A 153 -4.89 -4.48 4.98
N TYR A 154 -5.08 -3.38 4.24
CA TYR A 154 -6.29 -2.56 4.30
C TYR A 154 -7.52 -3.29 3.77
N GLN A 155 -7.41 -3.96 2.63
CA GLN A 155 -8.48 -4.80 2.09
C GLN A 155 -8.87 -5.87 3.12
N CYS A 156 -7.89 -6.52 3.76
CA CYS A 156 -8.13 -7.46 4.85
C CYS A 156 -8.85 -6.86 6.07
N LEU A 157 -8.65 -5.58 6.38
CA LEU A 157 -9.41 -4.87 7.41
C LEU A 157 -10.89 -4.70 7.04
N MET A 158 -11.14 -4.42 5.76
CA MET A 158 -12.47 -4.13 5.21
C MET A 158 -13.28 -5.39 4.91
N MET A 159 -12.64 -6.55 4.74
CA MET A 159 -13.37 -7.79 4.50
C MET A 159 -14.32 -8.15 5.64
N GLU A 160 -15.54 -8.51 5.26
CA GLU A 160 -16.53 -9.08 6.15
C GLU A 160 -16.18 -10.54 6.46
N PRO A 161 -16.16 -10.96 7.74
CA PRO A 161 -15.77 -12.33 8.13
C PRO A 161 -16.61 -13.43 7.49
N SER A 162 -17.80 -13.10 6.98
CA SER A 162 -18.76 -14.04 6.43
C SER A 162 -18.31 -14.73 5.13
N LEU A 163 -17.36 -14.16 4.38
CA LEU A 163 -17.01 -14.64 3.04
C LEU A 163 -15.82 -15.62 2.98
N LEU A 164 -14.92 -15.60 3.96
CA LEU A 164 -13.65 -16.36 3.88
C LEU A 164 -13.50 -17.44 4.95
N SER A 165 -14.05 -17.21 6.15
CA SER A 165 -14.00 -18.19 7.22
C SER A 165 -14.78 -17.68 8.43
N PRO A 166 -15.68 -18.47 9.05
CA PRO A 166 -16.36 -18.05 10.26
C PRO A 166 -15.33 -17.89 11.39
N MET A 167 -14.86 -16.67 11.58
CA MET A 167 -14.10 -16.25 12.75
C MET A 167 -15.07 -15.84 13.84
N CYS A 168 -14.75 -16.13 15.09
CA CYS A 168 -15.48 -15.53 16.19
C CYS A 168 -15.20 -14.02 16.23
N GLU A 169 -16.15 -13.24 16.71
CA GLU A 169 -16.07 -11.78 16.80
C GLU A 169 -14.80 -11.32 17.55
N THR A 170 -14.42 -12.05 18.61
CA THR A 170 -13.21 -11.73 19.39
C THR A 170 -11.95 -11.86 18.55
N CYS A 171 -11.74 -12.98 17.84
CA CYS A 171 -10.57 -13.15 16.98
C CYS A 171 -10.58 -12.17 15.81
N SER A 172 -11.75 -11.91 15.20
CA SER A 172 -11.89 -10.93 14.13
C SER A 172 -11.44 -9.55 14.60
N ARG A 173 -11.94 -9.10 15.76
CA ARG A 173 -11.54 -7.84 16.37
C ARG A 173 -10.05 -7.76 16.69
N ILE A 174 -9.45 -8.84 17.21
CA ILE A 174 -8.01 -8.88 17.50
C ILE A 174 -7.20 -8.74 16.21
N ILE A 175 -7.48 -9.55 15.18
CA ILE A 175 -6.78 -9.46 13.89
C ILE A 175 -6.94 -8.07 13.29
N LYS A 176 -8.15 -7.51 13.25
CA LYS A 176 -8.38 -6.16 12.72
C LYS A 176 -7.59 -5.09 13.49
N ASN A 177 -7.49 -5.21 14.81
CA ASN A 177 -6.67 -4.29 15.60
C ASN A 177 -5.18 -4.43 15.30
N GLN A 178 -4.67 -5.65 15.12
CA GLN A 178 -3.27 -5.88 14.76
C GLN A 178 -2.98 -5.36 13.35
N LEU A 179 -3.82 -5.65 12.36
CA LEU A 179 -3.67 -5.13 11.00
C LEU A 179 -3.68 -3.59 10.96
N ARG A 180 -4.54 -2.93 11.74
CA ARG A 180 -4.56 -1.46 11.84
C ARG A 180 -3.24 -0.93 12.42
N LYS A 181 -2.74 -1.56 13.49
CA LYS A 181 -1.46 -1.20 14.12
C LYS A 181 -0.29 -1.42 13.14
N MET A 182 -0.32 -2.51 12.38
CA MET A 182 0.68 -2.80 11.35
C MET A 182 0.68 -1.74 10.26
N CYS A 183 -0.48 -1.39 9.70
CA CYS A 183 -0.60 -0.35 8.67
C CYS A 183 -0.03 0.98 9.16
N GLN A 184 -0.37 1.40 10.38
CA GLN A 184 0.16 2.62 10.98
C GLN A 184 1.69 2.54 11.17
N THR A 185 2.19 1.40 11.66
CA THR A 185 3.63 1.21 11.89
C THR A 185 4.40 1.27 10.59
N LEU A 186 4.00 0.50 9.58
CA LEU A 186 4.60 0.50 8.25
C LEU A 186 4.56 1.90 7.62
N TRP A 187 3.44 2.61 7.72
CA TRP A 187 3.32 3.99 7.23
C TRP A 187 4.34 4.93 7.90
N THR A 188 4.48 4.87 9.22
CA THR A 188 5.47 5.70 9.93
C THR A 188 6.92 5.31 9.63
N MET A 189 7.15 4.07 9.21
CA MET A 189 8.47 3.55 8.85
C MET A 189 8.86 3.83 7.39
N LEU A 190 7.96 4.35 6.55
CA LEU A 190 8.26 4.63 5.13
C LEU A 190 9.59 5.40 4.93
N PRO A 191 9.90 6.48 5.67
CA PRO A 191 11.17 7.19 5.48
C PRO A 191 12.39 6.29 5.71
N LEU A 192 12.33 5.44 6.75
CA LEU A 192 13.40 4.50 7.08
C LEU A 192 13.52 3.39 6.02
N LEU A 193 12.39 2.81 5.59
CA LEU A 193 12.35 1.72 4.63
C LEU A 193 12.88 2.16 3.26
N PHE A 194 12.52 3.36 2.81
CA PHE A 194 12.99 3.95 1.56
C PHE A 194 14.33 4.68 1.66
N GLN A 195 15.05 4.57 2.79
CA GLN A 195 16.37 5.19 3.01
C GLN A 195 16.40 6.70 2.74
N LEU A 196 15.37 7.38 3.23
CA LEU A 196 15.23 8.82 3.05
C LEU A 196 15.90 9.52 4.23
N GLU A 197 16.77 10.47 3.91
CA GLU A 197 17.30 11.40 4.91
C GLU A 197 16.14 12.32 5.33
N VAL A 198 15.73 12.20 6.60
CA VAL A 198 14.65 13.00 7.21
C VAL A 198 15.23 14.18 7.95
#